data_AF-A0A962NHL2-F1
#
_entry.id   AF-A0A962NHL2-F1
#
_cell.length_a   1.000
_cell.length_b   1.000
_cell.length_c   1.000
_cell.angle_alpha   90.00
_cell.angle_beta   90.00
_cell.angle_gamma   90.00
#
_symmetry.space_group_name_H-M   'P 1'
#
loop_
_entity.id
_entity.type
_entity.pdbx_description
1 polymer ?
#
loop_
_entity_poly.entity_id
_entity_poly.type
_entity_poly.pdbx_seq_one_letter_code
_entity_poly.pdbx_strand_id
1 'polypeptide(L)'
;MSGPARSGVLIYASDLLRLSAFYEQVLGAVVLHADAEHRVLQSADAQLIIHAIPPAHAADIEIRTPPEPRQAQAIKPFFTVDSLADAERHAEQCGGL
;
A
#
# COMPACT_ATOMS: atom_id res chain seq x y z
N MET A 1 -12.01 20.80 0.68
CA MET A 1 -11.43 20.06 -0.44
C MET A 1 -9.99 19.76 -0.09
N SER A 2 -9.55 18.51 -0.13
CA SER A 2 -8.13 18.19 -0.04
C SER A 2 -7.45 18.87 -1.24
N GLY A 3 -6.42 19.68 -0.98
CA GLY A 3 -5.56 20.20 -2.04
C GLY A 3 -4.83 19.05 -2.75
N PRO A 4 -4.09 19.34 -3.83
CA PRO A 4 -3.25 18.34 -4.46
C PRO A 4 -2.32 17.71 -3.42
N ALA A 5 -2.13 16.39 -3.48
CA ALA A 5 -1.23 15.69 -2.57
C ALA A 5 0.18 16.27 -2.68
N ARG A 6 0.84 16.47 -1.53
CA ARG A 6 2.20 17.06 -1.47
C ARG A 6 3.27 16.13 -2.02
N SER A 7 3.03 14.83 -1.92
CA SER A 7 3.88 13.77 -2.42
C SER A 7 3.03 12.57 -2.83
N GLY A 8 3.58 11.71 -3.69
CA GLY A 8 2.89 10.49 -4.10
C GLY A 8 3.83 9.35 -4.47
N VAL A 9 3.32 8.13 -4.35
CA VAL A 9 4.02 6.90 -4.73
C VAL A 9 3.05 5.94 -5.41
N LEU A 10 3.53 5.27 -6.45
CA LEU A 10 2.82 4.16 -7.09
C LEU A 10 3.45 2.85 -6.64
N ILE A 11 2.61 1.92 -6.18
CA ILE A 11 3.02 0.59 -5.74
C ILE A 11 2.25 -0.44 -6.55
N TYR A 12 3.01 -1.33 -7.21
CA TYR A 12 2.45 -2.48 -7.90
C TYR A 12 2.13 -3.61 -6.91
N ALA A 13 0.92 -4.16 -7.00
CA ALA A 13 0.38 -5.17 -6.09
C ALA A 13 0.04 -6.47 -6.83
N SER A 14 0.50 -7.60 -6.32
CA SER A 14 0.02 -8.93 -6.74
C SER A 14 -1.41 -9.20 -6.27
N ASP A 15 -1.80 -8.61 -5.13
CA ASP A 15 -3.16 -8.61 -4.61
C ASP A 15 -3.57 -7.16 -4.31
N LEU A 16 -4.30 -6.56 -5.25
CA LEU A 16 -4.72 -5.16 -5.19
C LEU A 16 -5.57 -4.87 -3.95
N LEU A 17 -6.52 -5.74 -3.63
CA LEU A 17 -7.47 -5.49 -2.54
C LEU A 17 -6.79 -5.63 -1.18
N ARG A 18 -5.98 -6.68 -1.01
CA ARG A 18 -5.26 -6.92 0.24
C ARG A 18 -4.27 -5.81 0.55
N LEU A 19 -3.48 -5.38 -0.44
CA LEU A 19 -2.49 -4.32 -0.22
C LEU A 19 -3.15 -2.95 -0.02
N SER A 20 -4.27 -2.68 -0.70
CA SER A 20 -5.03 -1.44 -0.48
C SER A 20 -5.58 -1.39 0.95
N ALA A 21 -6.21 -2.48 1.42
CA ALA A 21 -6.74 -2.55 2.78
C ALA A 21 -5.65 -2.34 3.84
N PHE A 22 -4.45 -2.89 3.63
CA PHE A 22 -3.30 -2.66 4.51
C PHE A 22 -2.97 -1.16 4.63
N TYR A 23 -2.78 -0.46 3.52
CA TYR A 23 -2.44 0.96 3.55
C TYR A 23 -3.58 1.87 4.00
N GLU A 24 -4.83 1.50 3.72
CA GLU A 24 -6.02 2.19 4.27
C GLU A 24 -5.97 2.17 5.82
N GLN A 25 -5.71 1.01 6.42
CA GLN A 25 -5.66 0.86 7.88
C GLN A 25 -4.41 1.50 8.50
N VAL A 26 -3.22 1.21 7.97
CA VAL A 26 -1.95 1.66 8.57
C VAL A 26 -1.76 3.18 8.46
N LEU A 27 -2.22 3.79 7.36
CA LEU A 27 -2.04 5.23 7.13
C LEU A 27 -3.28 6.06 7.48
N GLY A 28 -4.35 5.43 7.97
CA GLY A 28 -5.66 6.08 8.11
C GLY A 28 -6.14 6.71 6.79
N ALA A 29 -5.80 6.08 5.67
CA ALA A 29 -6.04 6.64 4.35
C ALA A 29 -7.46 6.37 3.86
N VAL A 30 -8.00 7.30 3.09
CA VAL A 30 -9.31 7.17 2.44
C VAL A 30 -9.14 6.87 0.96
N VAL A 31 -10.06 6.09 0.40
CA VAL A 31 -10.10 5.79 -1.04
C VAL A 31 -10.71 6.98 -1.77
N LEU A 32 -9.96 7.60 -2.67
CA LEU A 32 -10.47 8.66 -3.55
C LEU A 32 -11.00 8.11 -4.88
N HIS A 33 -10.38 7.05 -5.37
CA HIS A 33 -10.75 6.38 -6.61
C HIS A 33 -10.46 4.88 -6.52
N ALA A 34 -11.28 4.08 -7.17
CA ALA A 34 -11.06 2.64 -7.28
C ALA A 34 -11.68 2.10 -8.58
N ASP A 35 -10.92 1.28 -9.28
CA ASP A 35 -11.39 0.47 -10.39
C ASP A 35 -10.73 -0.92 -10.35
N ALA A 36 -10.87 -1.68 -11.44
CA ALA A 36 -10.32 -3.02 -11.55
C ALA A 36 -8.77 -3.04 -11.62
N GLU A 37 -8.15 -1.94 -12.03
CA GLU A 37 -6.70 -1.85 -12.26
C GLU A 37 -5.98 -1.17 -11.12
N HIS A 38 -6.58 -0.18 -10.46
CA HIS A 38 -5.91 0.56 -9.41
C HIS A 38 -6.86 1.21 -8.39
N ARG A 39 -6.27 1.57 -7.24
CA ARG A 39 -6.91 2.30 -6.15
C ARG A 39 -6.04 3.47 -5.73
N VAL A 40 -6.66 4.64 -5.59
CA VAL A 40 -6.00 5.88 -5.15
C VAL A 40 -6.37 6.11 -3.70
N LEU A 41 -5.37 6.02 -2.82
CA LEU A 41 -5.51 6.21 -1.38
C LEU A 41 -4.90 7.55 -0.97
N GLN A 42 -5.60 8.30 -0.12
CA GLN A 42 -5.17 9.60 0.37
C GLN A 42 -5.04 9.58 1.88
N SER A 43 -3.85 9.85 2.39
CA SER A 43 -3.62 10.20 3.80
C SER A 43 -3.50 11.72 3.96
N ALA A 44 -3.20 12.20 5.17
CA ALA A 44 -2.97 13.63 5.40
C ALA A 44 -1.78 14.19 4.59
N ASP A 45 -0.72 13.39 4.39
CA ASP A 45 0.56 13.86 3.87
C ASP A 45 0.97 13.27 2.52
N ALA A 46 0.34 12.17 2.09
CA ALA A 46 0.72 11.44 0.88
C ALA A 46 -0.48 10.88 0.11
N GLN A 47 -0.28 10.66 -1.18
CA GLN A 47 -1.19 9.87 -2.01
C GLN A 47 -0.50 8.60 -2.51
N LEU A 48 -1.17 7.47 -2.35
CA LEU A 48 -0.68 6.18 -2.81
C LEU A 48 -1.57 5.72 -3.96
N ILE A 49 -0.95 5.32 -5.07
CA ILE A 49 -1.63 4.60 -6.14
C ILE A 49 -1.24 3.14 -6.02
N ILE A 50 -2.17 2.30 -5.59
CA ILE A 50 -1.99 0.85 -5.57
C ILE A 50 -2.49 0.32 -6.90
N HIS A 51 -1.60 -0.20 -7.73
CA HIS A 51 -1.93 -0.67 -9.08
C HIS A 51 -1.76 -2.19 -9.14
N ALA A 52 -2.74 -2.91 -9.66
CA ALA A 52 -2.63 -4.34 -9.92
C ALA A 52 -1.47 -4.59 -10.90
N ILE A 53 -0.61 -5.57 -10.61
CA ILE A 53 0.44 -5.95 -11.55
C ILE A 53 -0.21 -6.48 -12.84
N PRO A 54 0.18 -6.00 -14.03
CA PRO A 54 -0.33 -6.55 -15.27
C PRO A 54 -0.15 -8.07 -15.34
N PRO A 55 -1.13 -8.85 -15.83
CA PRO A 55 -1.10 -10.31 -15.77
C PRO A 55 0.17 -10.95 -16.34
N ALA A 56 0.74 -10.35 -17.39
CA ALA A 56 1.97 -10.81 -18.02
C ALA A 56 3.21 -10.75 -17.10
N HIS A 57 3.21 -9.91 -16.07
CA HIS A 57 4.28 -9.81 -15.07
C HIS A 57 3.92 -10.51 -13.76
N ALA A 58 2.63 -10.66 -13.47
CA ALA A 58 2.16 -11.29 -12.23
C ALA A 58 2.46 -12.80 -12.21
N ALA A 59 2.48 -13.46 -13.36
CA ALA A 59 2.70 -14.90 -13.49
C ALA A 59 4.06 -15.37 -12.95
N ASP A 60 5.07 -14.49 -12.95
CA ASP A 60 6.43 -14.81 -12.52
C ASP A 60 6.70 -14.47 -11.04
N ILE A 61 5.68 -14.00 -10.31
CA ILE A 61 5.82 -13.57 -8.90
C ILE A 61 5.29 -14.66 -7.97
N GLU A 62 6.19 -15.34 -7.27
CA GLU A 62 5.85 -16.25 -6.18
C GLU A 62 5.82 -15.50 -4.83
N ILE A 63 4.69 -15.58 -4.12
CA ILE A 63 4.55 -15.08 -2.73
C ILE A 63 4.52 -16.29 -1.79
N ARG A 64 5.57 -16.44 -0.98
CA ARG A 64 5.67 -17.49 0.04
C ARG A 64 4.65 -17.31 1.17
N THR A 65 4.37 -18.38 1.92
CA THR A 65 3.58 -18.35 3.15
C THR A 65 4.39 -18.97 4.30
N PRO A 66 4.87 -18.18 5.28
CA PRO A 66 4.72 -16.73 5.38
C PRO A 66 5.47 -15.99 4.26
N PRO A 67 5.04 -14.76 3.90
CA PRO A 67 5.74 -13.97 2.90
C PRO A 67 7.16 -13.65 3.36
N GLU A 68 8.14 -13.83 2.47
CA GLU A 68 9.53 -13.47 2.75
C GLU A 68 9.77 -11.98 2.51
N PRO A 69 10.39 -11.25 3.47
CA PRO A 69 10.73 -9.86 3.29
C PRO A 69 11.66 -9.62 2.08
N ARG A 70 11.33 -8.65 1.24
CA ARG A 70 12.17 -8.27 0.08
C ARG A 70 13.47 -7.60 0.56
N GLN A 71 14.62 -8.22 0.28
CA GLN A 71 15.95 -7.66 0.61
C GLN A 71 16.36 -6.51 -0.32
N ALA A 72 16.07 -6.63 -1.62
CA ALA A 72 16.35 -5.61 -2.62
C ALA A 72 15.08 -4.82 -2.98
N GLN A 73 15.15 -3.50 -2.86
CA GLN A 73 14.05 -2.59 -3.17
C GLN A 73 14.63 -1.36 -3.86
N ALA A 74 14.05 -0.94 -4.99
CA ALA A 74 14.52 0.24 -5.73
C ALA A 74 14.30 1.54 -4.93
N ILE A 75 13.22 1.57 -4.15
CA ILE A 75 12.83 2.71 -3.31
C ILE A 75 12.34 2.20 -1.95
N LYS A 76 12.42 3.06 -0.93
CA LYS A 76 11.90 2.80 0.42
C LYS A 76 11.10 4.02 0.88
N PRO A 77 9.80 4.12 0.55
CA PRO A 77 8.97 5.21 1.04
C PRO A 77 8.77 5.06 2.56
N PHE A 78 8.71 6.19 3.25
CA PHE A 78 8.27 6.27 4.64
C PHE A 78 7.12 7.26 4.71
N PHE A 79 6.18 7.01 5.61
CA PHE A 79 4.97 7.79 5.75
C PHE A 79 4.83 8.28 7.18
N THR A 80 4.33 9.50 7.32
CA THR A 80 3.89 10.02 8.62
C THR A 80 2.59 9.33 9.01
N VAL A 81 2.49 8.95 10.28
CA VAL A 81 1.28 8.39 10.91
C VAL A 81 1.05 9.12 12.24
N ASP A 82 -0.19 9.19 12.68
CA ASP A 82 -0.56 9.87 13.93
C ASP A 82 -0.01 9.14 15.18
N SER A 83 0.12 7.81 15.11
CA SER A 83 0.52 6.95 16.22
C SER A 83 1.26 5.72 15.69
N LEU A 84 2.53 5.55 16.10
CA LEU A 84 3.31 4.36 15.74
C LEU A 84 2.69 3.09 16.35
N ALA A 85 2.19 3.17 17.58
CA ALA A 85 1.57 2.01 18.24
C ALA A 85 0.31 1.52 17.50
N ASP A 86 -0.50 2.44 16.97
CA ASP A 86 -1.67 2.07 16.16
C ASP A 86 -1.26 1.52 14.80
N ALA A 87 -0.27 2.13 14.16
CA ALA A 87 0.27 1.65 12.89
C ALA A 87 0.83 0.23 13.01
N GLU A 88 1.59 -0.06 14.07
CA GLU A 88 2.11 -1.40 14.39
C GLU A 88 0.96 -2.40 14.57
N ARG A 89 -0.03 -2.07 15.42
CA ARG A 89 -1.20 -2.92 15.64
C ARG A 89 -1.96 -3.20 14.34
N HIS A 90 -2.19 -2.20 13.49
CA HIS A 90 -2.86 -2.38 12.21
C HIS A 90 -2.03 -3.22 11.23
N ALA A 91 -0.71 -3.06 11.23
CA ALA A 91 0.19 -3.86 10.41
C ALA A 91 0.12 -5.34 10.82
N GLU A 92 0.24 -5.65 12.12
CA GLU A 92 0.10 -7.01 12.65
C GLU A 92 -1.25 -7.65 12.30
N GLN A 93 -2.35 -6.90 12.47
CA GLN A 93 -3.71 -7.36 12.13
C GLN A 93 -3.86 -7.73 10.64
N CYS A 94 -3.07 -7.10 9.77
CA CYS A 94 -3.06 -7.39 8.33
C CYS A 94 -2.05 -8.48 7.93
N GLY A 95 -1.35 -9.08 8.90
CA GLY A 95 -0.33 -10.12 8.69
C GLY A 95 1.09 -9.57 8.44
N GLY A 96 1.35 -8.31 8.81
CA GLY A 96 2.69 -7.77 8.97
C GLY A 96 3.39 -8.33 10.23
N LEU A 97 4.71 -8.19 10.28
CA LEU A 97 5.56 -8.55 11.42
C LEU A 97 5.90 -7.32 12.27
#